data_AF-A0A2A2KS47-F1
#
_entry.id   AF-A0A2A2KS47-F1
#
_cell.length_a   1.000
_cell.length_b   1.000
_cell.length_c   1.000
_cell.angle_alpha   90.00
_cell.angle_beta   90.00
_cell.angle_gamma   90.00
#
_symmetry.space_group_name_H-M   'P 1'
#
loop_
_entity.id
_entity.type
_entity.pdbx_description
1 polymer ?
#
loop_
_entity_poly.entity_id
_entity_poly.type
_entity_poly.pdbx_seq_one_letter_code
_entity_poly.pdbx_strand_id
1 'polypeptide(L)'
;MPFEKMPVLSVDGVMIPQSFTIARYLARQFGYAGKSPLEEAMVDALGDQVKDYFNEVYPYFVASHQQKPAEELARYLVDSGLTWIDLFVVDHLGTLCGFEPSTLDGHELLSNLRKKVLEVPEIEEWVAKRPVTQV
;
A
#
# COMPACT_ATOMS: atom_id res chain seq x y z
N MET A 1 23.60 -16.62 0.80
CA MET A 1 22.20 -16.13 0.76
C MET A 1 21.89 -15.71 -0.67
N PRO A 2 20.87 -16.25 -1.36
CA PRO A 2 20.55 -15.83 -2.72
C PRO A 2 20.17 -14.35 -2.78
N PHE A 3 20.70 -13.63 -3.76
CA PHE A 3 20.46 -12.19 -4.02
C PHE A 3 20.69 -11.23 -2.85
N GLU A 4 21.35 -11.68 -1.77
CA GLU A 4 21.68 -10.88 -0.58
C GLU A 4 20.47 -10.12 0.03
N LYS A 5 19.27 -10.66 -0.16
CA LYS A 5 18.01 -10.07 0.31
C LYS A 5 17.18 -11.10 1.04
N MET A 6 16.43 -10.62 2.04
CA MET A 6 15.38 -11.36 2.75
C MET A 6 14.00 -10.93 2.24
N PRO A 7 12.97 -11.79 2.34
CA PRO A 7 12.99 -13.13 2.93
C PRO A 7 13.53 -14.23 2.00
N VAL A 8 13.97 -15.33 2.62
CA VAL A 8 14.36 -16.58 1.94
C VAL A 8 13.75 -17.77 2.69
N LEU A 9 13.11 -18.69 1.98
CA LEU A 9 12.61 -19.96 2.51
C LEU A 9 13.60 -21.09 2.19
N SER A 10 13.88 -21.97 3.16
CA SER A 10 14.70 -23.18 2.96
C SER A 10 13.79 -24.40 2.91
N VAL A 11 13.85 -25.16 1.81
CA VAL A 11 13.14 -26.44 1.63
C VAL A 11 14.14 -27.50 1.22
N ASP A 12 14.36 -28.51 2.06
CA ASP A 12 15.29 -29.62 1.80
C ASP A 12 16.71 -29.17 1.35
N GLY A 13 17.20 -28.10 1.95
CA GLY A 13 18.50 -27.50 1.62
C GLY A 13 18.51 -26.61 0.37
N VAL A 14 17.40 -26.50 -0.36
CA VAL A 14 17.22 -25.54 -1.46
C VAL A 14 16.68 -24.22 -0.90
N MET A 15 17.34 -23.12 -1.28
CA MET A 15 16.97 -21.77 -0.84
C MET A 15 16.13 -21.08 -1.91
N ILE A 16 14.87 -20.77 -1.59
CA ILE A 16 13.91 -20.07 -2.45
C ILE A 16 13.85 -18.59 -2.00
N PRO A 17 14.43 -17.64 -2.77
CA PRO A 17 14.30 -16.21 -2.49
C PRO A 17 12.98 -15.63 -3.05
N GLN A 18 12.73 -14.35 -2.77
CA GLN A 18 11.55 -13.56 -3.20
C GLN A 18 10.25 -13.95 -2.50
N SER A 19 9.71 -13.04 -1.68
CA SER A 19 8.49 -13.26 -0.88
C SER A 19 7.31 -13.77 -1.69
N PHE A 20 7.03 -13.20 -2.88
CA PHE A 20 5.92 -13.63 -3.74
C PHE A 20 6.16 -15.02 -4.37
N THR A 21 7.41 -15.36 -4.68
CA THR A 21 7.75 -16.71 -5.16
C THR A 21 7.59 -17.74 -4.05
N ILE A 22 8.04 -17.42 -2.83
CA ILE A 22 7.83 -18.23 -1.64
C ILE A 22 6.33 -18.45 -1.41
N ALA A 23 5.53 -17.39 -1.45
CA ALA A 23 4.08 -17.45 -1.27
C ALA A 23 3.41 -18.36 -2.33
N ARG A 24 3.72 -18.17 -3.62
CA ARG A 24 3.21 -19.02 -4.71
C ARG A 24 3.61 -20.49 -4.53
N TYR A 25 4.86 -20.76 -4.14
CA TYR A 25 5.34 -22.11 -3.87
C TYR A 25 4.51 -22.78 -2.76
N LEU A 26 4.35 -22.11 -1.61
CA LEU A 26 3.56 -22.64 -0.48
C LEU A 26 2.07 -22.78 -0.85
N ALA A 27 1.51 -21.81 -1.57
CA ALA A 27 0.12 -21.87 -2.03
C ALA A 27 -0.14 -23.14 -2.87
N ARG A 28 0.80 -23.53 -3.75
CA ARG A 28 0.69 -24.78 -4.50
C ARG A 28 0.80 -26.03 -3.61
N GLN A 29 1.69 -26.04 -2.62
CA GLN A 29 1.83 -27.18 -1.70
C GLN A 29 0.57 -27.42 -0.86
N PHE A 30 -0.15 -26.36 -0.52
CA PHE A 30 -1.31 -26.43 0.38
C PHE A 30 -2.67 -26.25 -0.30
N GLY A 31 -2.72 -26.20 -1.64
CA GLY A 31 -3.97 -26.13 -2.40
C GLY A 31 -4.66 -24.75 -2.40
N TYR A 32 -3.89 -23.67 -2.22
CA TYR A 32 -4.37 -22.28 -2.23
C TYR A 32 -3.98 -21.49 -3.48
N ALA A 33 -3.37 -22.13 -4.48
CA ALA A 33 -2.96 -21.43 -5.71
C ALA A 33 -4.12 -21.22 -6.71
N GLY A 34 -5.21 -21.98 -6.60
CA GLY A 34 -6.29 -22.04 -7.59
C GLY A 34 -6.61 -23.49 -7.95
N LYS A 35 -7.81 -23.75 -8.49
CA LYS A 35 -8.26 -25.13 -8.81
C LYS A 35 -7.97 -25.56 -10.25
N SER A 36 -7.49 -24.63 -11.08
CA SER A 36 -7.13 -24.88 -12.47
C SER A 36 -5.97 -23.97 -12.89
N PRO A 37 -5.27 -24.29 -14.01
CA PRO A 37 -4.20 -23.42 -14.51
C PRO A 37 -4.66 -21.99 -14.80
N LEU A 38 -5.91 -21.82 -15.23
CA LEU A 38 -6.47 -20.48 -15.47
C LEU A 38 -6.73 -19.73 -14.16
N GLU A 39 -7.26 -20.41 -13.14
CA GLU A 39 -7.43 -19.80 -11.82
C GLU A 39 -6.07 -19.43 -11.18
N GLU A 40 -5.06 -20.30 -11.28
CA GLU A 40 -3.70 -20.00 -10.83
C GLU A 40 -3.14 -18.75 -11.52
N ALA A 41 -3.31 -18.64 -12.85
CA ALA A 41 -2.87 -17.46 -13.59
C ALA A 41 -3.57 -16.18 -13.12
N MET A 42 -4.87 -16.25 -12.79
CA MET A 42 -5.61 -15.11 -12.26
C MET A 42 -5.15 -14.73 -10.85
N VAL A 43 -4.87 -15.70 -9.99
CA VAL A 43 -4.29 -15.46 -8.65
C VAL A 43 -2.91 -14.82 -8.77
N ASP A 44 -2.07 -15.34 -9.66
CA ASP A 44 -0.73 -14.79 -9.92
C ASP A 44 -0.82 -13.35 -10.43
N ALA A 45 -1.73 -13.05 -11.36
CA ALA A 45 -1.93 -11.69 -11.87
C ALA A 45 -2.36 -10.69 -10.78
N LEU A 46 -3.25 -11.10 -9.87
CA LEU A 46 -3.65 -10.26 -8.74
C LEU A 46 -2.48 -10.05 -7.76
N GLY A 47 -1.70 -11.09 -7.50
CA GLY A 47 -0.49 -11.00 -6.68
C GLY A 47 0.53 -10.03 -7.28
N ASP A 48 0.77 -10.10 -8.59
CA ASP A 48 1.70 -9.19 -9.27
C ASP A 48 1.19 -7.74 -9.27
N GLN A 49 -0.12 -7.52 -9.45
CA GLN A 49 -0.71 -6.18 -9.33
C GLN A 49 -0.51 -5.57 -7.93
N VAL A 50 -0.67 -6.38 -6.88
CA VAL A 50 -0.40 -5.94 -5.49
C VAL A 50 1.07 -5.59 -5.30
N LYS A 51 1.98 -6.38 -5.89
CA LYS A 51 3.41 -6.12 -5.84
C LYS A 51 3.78 -4.81 -6.54
N ASP A 52 3.20 -4.53 -7.71
CA ASP A 52 3.44 -3.29 -8.44
C ASP A 52 2.95 -2.08 -7.66
N TYR A 53 1.74 -2.15 -7.09
CA TYR A 53 1.23 -1.15 -6.16
C TYR A 53 2.22 -0.91 -5.01
N PHE A 54 2.69 -1.97 -4.34
CA PHE A 54 3.66 -1.85 -3.25
C PHE A 54 4.98 -1.19 -3.69
N ASN A 55 5.47 -1.52 -4.90
CA ASN A 55 6.69 -0.90 -5.43
C ASN A 55 6.49 0.60 -5.68
N GLU A 56 5.32 1.01 -6.18
CA GLU A 56 4.98 2.42 -6.40
C GLU A 56 4.85 3.21 -5.10
N VAL A 57 4.28 2.62 -4.05
CA VAL A 57 4.15 3.28 -2.73
C VAL A 57 5.39 3.08 -1.84
N TYR A 58 6.35 2.25 -2.23
CA TYR A 58 7.55 1.98 -1.43
C TYR A 58 8.36 3.24 -1.08
N PRO A 59 8.60 4.21 -1.99
CA PRO A 59 9.28 5.45 -1.64
C PRO A 59 8.57 6.23 -0.53
N TYR A 60 7.24 6.14 -0.47
CA TYR A 60 6.43 6.74 0.58
C TYR A 60 6.64 6.04 1.93
N PHE A 61 6.60 4.70 1.95
CA PHE A 61 6.90 3.92 3.16
C PHE A 61 8.32 4.15 3.68
N VAL A 62 9.29 4.28 2.78
CA VAL A 62 10.67 4.62 3.12
C VAL A 62 10.76 6.04 3.69
N ALA A 63 10.11 7.02 3.07
CA ALA A 63 10.05 8.38 3.60
C ALA A 63 9.40 8.42 5.01
N SER A 64 8.39 7.58 5.26
CA SER A 64 7.73 7.39 6.56
C SER A 64 8.66 6.76 7.59
N HIS A 65 9.33 5.67 7.24
CA HIS A 65 10.24 4.95 8.14
C HIS A 65 11.54 5.71 8.41
N GLN A 66 11.99 6.58 7.50
CA GLN A 66 13.22 7.36 7.64
C GLN A 66 13.10 8.60 8.53
N GLN A 67 11.93 8.86 9.15
CA GLN A 67 11.71 10.00 10.06
C GLN A 67 12.26 11.32 9.50
N LYS A 68 11.89 11.63 8.25
CA LYS A 68 12.22 12.92 7.64
C LYS A 68 11.74 14.07 8.54
N PRO A 69 12.40 15.24 8.54
CA PRO A 69 12.05 16.35 9.42
C PRO A 69 10.57 16.73 9.25
N ALA A 70 9.87 17.09 10.34
CA ALA A 70 8.44 17.43 10.36
C ALA A 70 7.98 18.41 9.25
N GLU A 71 8.89 19.27 8.80
CA GLU A 71 8.68 20.25 7.73
C GLU A 71 8.59 19.60 6.33
N GLU A 72 9.30 18.49 6.09
CA GLU A 72 9.14 17.63 4.92
C GLU A 72 7.91 16.71 5.00
N LEU A 73 7.27 16.60 6.18
CA LEU A 73 6.07 15.79 6.41
C LEU A 73 4.76 16.53 6.08
N ALA A 74 4.85 17.84 5.84
CA ALA A 74 3.71 18.72 5.55
C ALA A 74 3.57 19.06 4.05
N ARG A 75 4.32 18.39 3.15
CA ARG A 75 4.23 18.60 1.70
C ARG A 75 3.22 17.66 1.04
N TYR A 76 2.74 18.06 -0.13
CA TYR A 76 2.06 17.15 -1.05
C TYR A 76 3.06 16.11 -1.60
N LEU A 77 2.55 15.03 -2.17
CA LEU A 77 3.34 13.90 -2.67
C LEU A 77 4.31 14.31 -3.80
N VAL A 78 4.01 15.41 -4.48
CA VAL A 78 4.86 16.01 -5.52
C VAL A 78 5.15 17.48 -5.15
N ASP A 79 6.39 17.92 -5.36
CA ASP A 79 6.85 19.27 -4.98
C ASP A 79 6.08 20.40 -5.70
N SER A 80 5.37 20.10 -6.80
CA SER A 80 4.54 21.05 -7.54
C SER A 80 3.25 21.48 -6.82
N GLY A 81 2.92 20.90 -5.67
CA GLY A 81 1.70 21.21 -4.91
C GLY A 81 0.68 20.06 -4.93
N LEU A 82 -0.58 20.38 -4.65
CA LEU A 82 -1.68 19.39 -4.66
C LEU A 82 -1.85 18.80 -6.07
N THR A 83 -1.89 17.49 -6.15
CA THR A 83 -2.10 16.75 -7.39
C THR A 83 -3.16 15.66 -7.20
N TRP A 84 -3.60 15.06 -8.30
CA TRP A 84 -4.59 13.97 -8.26
C TRP A 84 -4.12 12.76 -7.45
N ILE A 85 -2.80 12.52 -7.32
CA ILE A 85 -2.28 11.41 -6.53
C ILE A 85 -2.47 11.65 -5.03
N ASP A 86 -2.40 12.90 -4.56
CA ASP A 86 -2.73 13.24 -3.18
C ASP A 86 -4.21 12.93 -2.87
N LEU A 87 -5.10 13.28 -3.80
CA LEU A 87 -6.54 12.99 -3.69
C LEU A 87 -6.81 11.49 -3.65
N PHE A 88 -6.19 10.75 -4.56
CA PHE A 88 -6.35 9.31 -4.67
C PHE A 88 -5.88 8.59 -3.41
N VAL A 89 -4.68 8.94 -2.91
CA VAL A 89 -4.15 8.37 -1.67
C VAL A 89 -5.07 8.71 -0.49
N VAL A 90 -5.48 9.97 -0.34
CA VAL A 90 -6.33 10.39 0.78
C VAL A 90 -7.72 9.76 0.75
N ASP A 91 -8.31 9.59 -0.43
CA ASP A 91 -9.59 8.89 -0.58
C ASP A 91 -9.46 7.40 -0.20
N HIS A 92 -8.39 6.74 -0.66
CA HIS A 92 -8.10 5.36 -0.29
C HIS A 92 -7.87 5.20 1.22
N LEU A 93 -7.12 6.11 1.85
CA LEU A 93 -6.96 6.15 3.31
C LEU A 93 -8.29 6.38 4.02
N GLY A 94 -9.17 7.22 3.46
CA GLY A 94 -10.53 7.41 3.97
C GLY A 94 -11.33 6.11 4.00
N THR A 95 -11.21 5.29 2.97
CA THR A 95 -11.81 3.95 2.90
C THR A 95 -11.22 3.02 3.97
N LEU A 96 -9.90 2.92 4.07
CA LEU A 96 -9.24 2.07 5.06
C LEU A 96 -9.56 2.49 6.50
N CYS A 97 -9.54 3.79 6.80
CA CYS A 97 -9.92 4.32 8.12
C CYS A 97 -11.41 4.09 8.45
N GLY A 98 -12.26 3.98 7.42
CA GLY A 98 -13.66 3.59 7.58
C GLY A 98 -13.83 2.15 8.03
N PHE A 99 -12.95 1.24 7.59
CA PHE A 99 -12.91 -0.15 8.04
C PHE A 99 -12.20 -0.32 9.40
N GLU A 100 -11.04 0.31 9.58
CA GLU A 100 -10.22 0.22 10.79
C GLU A 100 -9.71 1.62 11.18
N PRO A 101 -10.32 2.27 12.19
CA PRO A 101 -9.96 3.64 12.59
C PRO A 101 -8.49 3.82 13.00
N SER A 102 -7.84 2.77 13.52
CA SER A 102 -6.43 2.81 13.93
C SER A 102 -5.43 2.69 12.78
N THR A 103 -5.88 2.61 11.53
CA THR A 103 -5.03 2.44 10.33
C THR A 103 -3.87 3.45 10.24
N LEU A 104 -4.04 4.65 10.80
CA LEU A 104 -3.03 5.72 10.74
C LEU A 104 -2.20 5.86 12.02
N ASP A 105 -2.43 5.02 13.02
CA ASP A 105 -1.69 5.06 14.28
C ASP A 105 -0.20 4.79 14.02
N GLY A 106 0.68 5.68 14.49
CA GLY A 106 2.11 5.61 14.21
C GLY A 106 2.54 6.03 12.79
N HIS A 107 1.61 6.51 11.96
CA HIS A 107 1.87 6.96 10.59
C HIS A 107 1.61 8.47 10.41
N GLU A 108 2.37 9.31 11.13
CA GLU A 108 2.20 10.78 11.15
C GLU A 108 2.23 11.42 9.75
N LEU A 109 3.02 10.85 8.82
CA LEU A 109 3.03 11.28 7.42
C LEU A 109 1.66 11.17 6.73
N LEU A 110 1.00 10.02 6.88
CA LEU A 110 -0.29 9.76 6.24
C LEU A 110 -1.37 10.63 6.89
N SER A 111 -1.30 10.78 8.21
CA SER A 111 -2.18 11.67 8.98
C SER A 111 -2.05 13.12 8.55
N ASN A 112 -0.82 13.62 8.38
CA ASN A 112 -0.56 15.00 7.97
C ASN A 112 -0.98 15.25 6.51
N LEU A 113 -0.66 14.33 5.59
CA LEU A 113 -1.11 14.41 4.20
C LEU A 113 -2.64 14.42 4.12
N ARG A 114 -3.30 13.49 4.81
CA ARG A 114 -4.77 13.41 4.88
C ARG A 114 -5.37 14.70 5.41
N LYS A 115 -4.84 15.23 6.52
CA LYS A 115 -5.28 16.51 7.08
C LYS A 115 -5.13 17.64 6.06
N LYS A 116 -3.93 17.81 5.49
CA LYS A 116 -3.62 18.90 4.55
C LYS A 116 -4.54 18.90 3.33
N VAL A 117 -4.81 17.73 2.75
CA VAL A 117 -5.71 17.59 1.59
C VAL A 117 -7.16 17.87 1.97
N LEU A 118 -7.62 17.39 3.13
CA LEU A 118 -8.99 17.62 3.59
C LEU A 118 -9.26 19.07 4.03
N GLU A 119 -8.21 19.84 4.34
CA GLU A 119 -8.28 21.28 4.67
C GLU A 119 -8.24 22.18 3.42
N VAL A 120 -8.12 21.62 2.20
CA VAL A 120 -8.25 22.40 0.96
C VAL A 120 -9.72 22.86 0.85
N PRO A 121 -10.02 24.17 0.71
CA PRO A 121 -11.38 24.69 0.84
C PRO A 121 -12.41 24.00 -0.07
N GLU A 122 -12.06 23.76 -1.32
CA GLU A 122 -12.94 23.10 -2.30
C GLU A 122 -13.20 21.63 -1.95
N ILE A 123 -12.21 20.95 -1.33
CA ILE A 123 -12.31 19.55 -0.90
C ILE A 123 -13.11 19.48 0.39
N GLU A 124 -12.85 20.35 1.35
CA GLU A 124 -13.62 20.47 2.59
C GLU A 124 -15.10 20.70 2.29
N GLU A 125 -15.40 21.64 1.39
CA GLU A 125 -16.77 21.94 0.95
C GLU A 125 -17.43 20.71 0.30
N TRP A 126 -16.71 19.99 -0.56
CA TRP A 126 -17.21 18.76 -1.17
C TRP A 126 -17.46 17.66 -0.13
N VAL A 127 -16.51 17.43 0.79
CA VAL A 127 -16.61 16.41 1.84
C VAL A 127 -17.79 16.70 2.78
N ALA A 128 -18.11 17.97 3.05
CA ALA A 128 -19.28 18.35 3.82
C ALA A 128 -20.61 18.06 3.11
N LYS A 129 -20.63 18.07 1.77
CA LYS A 129 -21.85 17.91 0.94
C LYS A 129 -22.02 16.51 0.36
N ARG A 130 -20.95 15.71 0.26
CA ARG A 130 -20.98 14.41 -0.42
C ARG A 130 -21.93 13.44 0.28
N PRO A 131 -22.63 12.56 -0.46
CA PRO A 131 -23.47 11.54 0.13
C PRO A 131 -22.67 10.64 1.09
N VAL A 132 -23.26 10.31 2.24
CA VAL A 132 -22.69 9.30 3.14
C VAL A 132 -23.00 7.93 2.54
N THR A 133 -21.96 7.22 2.11
CA THR A 133 -22.04 5.85 1.64
C THR A 133 -21.55 4.90 2.72
N GLN A 134 -22.24 3.76 2.90
CA GLN A 134 -21.69 2.67 3.68
C GLN A 134 -20.58 2.02 2.85
N VAL A 135 -19.41 1.85 3.45
CA VAL A 135 -18.27 1.13 2.88
C VAL A 135 -18.32 -0.32 3.37
#